data_AF-A0A1B6H8H0-F1
#
_entry.id   AF-A0A1B6H8H0-F1
#
_cell.length_a   1.000
_cell.length_b   1.000
_cell.length_c   1.000
_cell.angle_alpha   90.00
_cell.angle_beta   90.00
_cell.angle_gamma   90.00
#
_symmetry.space_group_name_H-M   'P 1'
#
loop_
_entity.id
_entity.type
_entity.pdbx_description
1 polymer ?
#
loop_
_entity_poly.entity_id
_entity_poly.type
_entity_poly.pdbx_seq_one_letter_code
_entity_poly.pdbx_strand_id
1 'polypeptide(L)'
;TLAQPEQPKKRRKRDTQVHPDTLLLWLKKQVALYDTVQILDMSTSFKDGLALCAIIHRYRPDLIDFHSLQPQDVAANNQLAFDILERELGIPPVMTGQEMEDCVVPDTLTMLSYLSQIYDTFRGEIPHIKHPKLEESDLVKEHDQNMVAMWNMKLRNLSTTQRLSLLGRMPSPRERKHVRHSVTTPRTDTMQRRARKRRSDKASPQLDRESDRLRMERIMRRQYLRHKENEQFQ
;
A
#
# COMPACT_ATOMS: atom_id res chain seq x y z
N THR A 1 21.48 -30.76 -31.40
CA THR A 1 21.03 -29.47 -30.87
C THR A 1 20.41 -29.71 -29.50
N LEU A 2 21.17 -29.56 -28.42
CA LEU A 2 20.68 -29.74 -27.05
C LEU A 2 20.51 -28.37 -26.41
N ALA A 3 19.27 -28.02 -26.08
CA ALA A 3 18.92 -26.77 -25.42
C ALA A 3 19.32 -26.83 -23.94
N GLN A 4 20.10 -25.85 -23.48
CA GLN A 4 20.40 -25.68 -22.05
C GLN A 4 19.25 -24.94 -21.35
N PRO A 5 18.95 -25.25 -20.08
CA PRO A 5 17.88 -24.61 -19.33
C PRO A 5 18.24 -23.17 -18.94
N GLU A 6 17.35 -22.22 -19.25
CA GLU A 6 17.43 -20.82 -18.80
C GLU A 6 17.34 -20.74 -17.28
N GLN A 7 18.42 -20.32 -16.62
CA GLN A 7 18.41 -19.97 -15.21
C GLN A 7 17.74 -18.61 -14.99
N PRO A 8 16.93 -18.44 -13.92
CA PRO A 8 16.21 -17.19 -13.67
C PRO A 8 17.18 -16.04 -13.37
N LYS A 9 16.95 -14.91 -14.05
CA LYS A 9 17.73 -13.68 -13.94
C LYS A 9 17.75 -13.17 -12.50
N LYS A 10 18.90 -13.34 -11.82
CA LYS A 10 19.21 -12.70 -10.54
C LYS A 10 19.01 -11.19 -10.69
N ARG A 11 17.98 -10.64 -10.04
CA ARG A 11 17.81 -9.18 -9.88
C ARG A 11 19.11 -8.66 -9.27
N ARG A 12 19.84 -7.80 -10.00
CA ARG A 12 21.02 -7.10 -9.46
C ARG A 12 20.57 -6.32 -8.23
N LYS A 13 21.00 -6.78 -7.04
CA LYS A 13 20.83 -6.08 -5.77
C LYS A 13 21.55 -4.75 -5.94
N ARG A 14 20.80 -3.65 -5.94
CA ARG A 14 21.41 -2.32 -5.85
C ARG A 14 21.84 -2.19 -4.41
N ASP A 15 23.14 -2.28 -4.16
CA ASP A 15 23.75 -2.00 -2.85
C ASP A 15 23.52 -0.52 -2.51
N THR A 16 22.30 -0.20 -2.09
CA THR A 16 21.95 1.10 -1.58
C THR A 16 22.20 0.99 -0.09
N GLN A 17 23.45 1.20 0.32
CA GLN A 17 23.83 1.13 1.72
C GLN A 17 22.97 2.14 2.50
N VAL A 18 21.98 1.62 3.23
CA VAL A 18 21.07 2.46 4.00
C VAL A 18 21.81 2.94 5.24
N HIS A 19 21.60 4.21 5.61
CA HIS A 19 22.22 4.74 6.82
C HIS A 19 21.68 3.98 8.05
N PRO A 20 22.54 3.60 9.03
CA PRO A 20 22.13 2.84 10.22
C PRO A 20 20.92 3.44 10.95
N ASP A 21 20.90 4.76 11.14
CA ASP A 21 19.79 5.45 11.82
C ASP A 21 18.48 5.38 11.05
N THR A 22 18.54 5.46 9.73
CA THR A 22 17.38 5.33 8.85
C THR A 22 16.81 3.92 8.92
N LEU A 23 17.69 2.91 8.94
CA LEU A 23 17.30 1.51 9.11
C LEU A 23 16.63 1.29 10.46
N LEU A 24 17.26 1.75 11.55
CA LEU A 24 16.70 1.63 12.90
C LEU A 24 15.33 2.29 13.02
N LEU A 25 15.18 3.51 12.47
CA LEU A 25 13.89 4.21 12.45
C LEU A 25 12.84 3.44 11.65
N TRP A 26 13.22 2.84 10.52
CA TRP A 26 12.31 2.03 9.72
C TRP A 26 11.89 0.75 10.46
N LEU A 27 12.83 0.06 11.11
CA LEU A 27 12.58 -1.14 11.91
C LEU A 27 11.61 -0.84 13.05
N LYS A 28 11.84 0.24 13.81
CA LYS A 28 10.92 0.74 14.85
C LYS A 28 9.50 0.95 14.33
N LYS A 29 9.37 1.54 13.14
CA LYS A 29 8.05 1.74 12.50
C LYS A 29 7.37 0.44 12.12
N GLN A 30 8.11 -0.62 11.81
CA GLN A 30 7.52 -1.92 11.45
C GLN A 30 6.86 -2.60 12.65
N VAL A 31 7.45 -2.47 13.83
CA VAL A 31 6.93 -3.13 15.04
C VAL A 31 5.99 -2.25 15.87
N ALA A 32 5.69 -1.02 15.43
CA ALA A 32 4.89 -0.06 16.20
C ALA A 32 3.46 -0.50 16.59
N LEU A 33 2.95 -1.59 15.99
CA LEU A 33 1.64 -2.18 16.31
C LEU A 33 1.74 -3.44 17.19
N TYR A 34 2.93 -3.76 17.69
CA TYR A 34 3.20 -4.93 18.51
C TYR A 34 3.64 -4.46 19.90
N ASP A 35 2.72 -4.44 20.84
CA ASP A 35 2.96 -3.90 22.19
C ASP A 35 4.05 -4.66 22.96
N THR A 36 4.27 -5.94 22.63
CA THR A 36 5.27 -6.79 23.25
C THR A 36 6.68 -6.61 22.69
N VAL A 37 6.85 -5.84 21.60
CA VAL A 37 8.13 -5.74 20.88
C VAL A 37 8.60 -4.29 20.83
N GLN A 38 9.80 -4.04 21.35
CA GLN A 38 10.45 -2.75 21.29
C GLN A 38 11.85 -2.86 20.68
N ILE A 39 12.10 -2.12 19.60
CA ILE A 39 13.42 -2.06 18.97
C ILE A 39 14.13 -0.80 19.47
N LEU A 40 15.24 -0.95 20.18
CA LEU A 40 16.08 0.15 20.65
C LEU A 40 17.40 0.22 19.88
N ASP A 41 17.95 -0.94 19.53
CA ASP A 41 19.20 -1.14 18.82
C ASP A 41 19.06 -2.21 17.71
N MET A 42 20.14 -2.43 16.96
CA MET A 42 20.21 -3.45 15.89
C MET A 42 20.91 -4.74 16.33
N SER A 43 21.03 -4.96 17.63
CA SER A 43 21.67 -6.15 18.21
C SER A 43 20.76 -6.80 19.24
N THR A 44 20.76 -6.32 20.48
CA THR A 44 20.06 -6.97 21.60
C THR A 44 18.54 -7.02 21.41
N SER A 45 17.96 -6.01 20.75
CA SER A 45 16.52 -5.92 20.46
C SER A 45 16.02 -6.99 19.49
N PHE A 46 16.94 -7.70 18.82
CA PHE A 46 16.62 -8.79 17.89
C PHE A 46 16.95 -10.17 18.46
N LYS A 47 17.49 -10.22 19.68
CA LYS A 47 17.99 -11.46 20.28
C LYS A 47 16.90 -12.49 20.50
N ASP A 48 15.74 -12.07 20.98
CA ASP A 48 14.59 -12.95 21.29
C ASP A 48 13.85 -13.49 20.04
N GLY A 49 14.23 -13.02 18.85
CA GLY A 49 13.61 -13.37 17.57
C GLY A 49 12.26 -12.70 17.31
N LEU A 50 11.59 -12.16 18.34
CA LEU A 50 10.24 -11.60 18.21
C LEU A 50 10.21 -10.37 17.30
N ALA A 51 11.27 -9.55 17.31
CA ALA A 51 11.38 -8.42 16.41
C ALA A 51 11.36 -8.85 14.93
N LEU A 52 12.07 -9.92 14.56
CA LEU A 52 12.05 -10.46 13.20
C LEU A 52 10.69 -11.06 12.87
N CYS A 53 10.13 -11.87 13.77
CA CYS A 53 8.80 -12.46 13.61
C CYS A 53 7.72 -11.40 13.40
N ALA A 54 7.74 -10.30 14.15
CA ALA A 54 6.79 -9.20 14.04
C ALA A 54 6.88 -8.49 12.67
N ILE A 55 8.10 -8.26 12.19
CA ILE A 55 8.33 -7.67 10.86
C ILE A 55 7.75 -8.59 9.78
N ILE A 56 8.05 -9.89 9.83
CA ILE A 56 7.52 -10.87 8.87
C ILE A 56 5.99 -10.90 8.92
N HIS A 57 5.40 -11.06 10.11
CA HIS A 57 3.96 -11.09 10.32
C HIS A 57 3.25 -9.86 9.77
N ARG A 58 3.88 -8.69 9.87
CA ARG A 58 3.31 -7.43 9.36
C ARG A 58 3.14 -7.43 7.84
N TYR A 59 4.02 -8.08 7.10
CA TYR A 59 3.93 -8.14 5.63
C TYR A 59 3.23 -9.40 5.14
N ARG A 60 3.42 -10.52 5.84
CA ARG A 60 2.94 -11.84 5.49
C ARG A 60 2.42 -12.57 6.74
N PRO A 61 1.24 -12.18 7.24
CA PRO A 61 0.66 -12.82 8.42
C PRO A 61 0.26 -14.27 8.17
N ASP A 62 0.18 -14.69 6.91
CA ASP A 62 -0.05 -16.08 6.48
C ASP A 62 1.11 -17.03 6.82
N LEU A 63 2.33 -16.50 6.99
CA LEU A 63 3.53 -17.31 7.18
C LEU A 63 3.85 -17.61 8.64
N ILE A 64 3.26 -16.84 9.57
CA ILE A 64 3.65 -16.88 10.97
C ILE A 64 2.47 -16.54 11.87
N ASP A 65 2.22 -17.36 12.89
CA ASP A 65 1.26 -17.04 13.95
C ASP A 65 1.98 -16.31 15.10
N PHE A 66 2.17 -15.00 14.92
CA PHE A 66 2.94 -14.18 15.85
C PHE A 66 2.40 -14.23 17.29
N HIS A 67 1.08 -14.30 17.46
CA HIS A 67 0.45 -14.23 18.79
C HIS A 67 0.65 -15.51 19.62
N SER A 68 1.06 -16.61 18.99
CA SER A 68 1.42 -17.85 19.68
C SER A 68 2.85 -17.85 20.25
N LEU A 69 3.72 -16.97 19.73
CA LEU A 69 5.14 -16.94 20.06
C LEU A 69 5.38 -16.39 21.46
N GLN A 70 6.42 -16.91 22.12
CA GLN A 70 6.80 -16.51 23.46
C GLN A 70 8.26 -16.06 23.52
N PRO A 71 8.58 -15.02 24.30
CA PRO A 71 9.94 -14.46 24.36
C PRO A 71 10.98 -15.44 24.92
N GLN A 72 10.58 -16.43 25.73
CA GLN A 72 11.49 -17.44 26.27
C GLN A 72 11.99 -18.45 25.22
N ASP A 73 11.28 -18.61 24.10
CA ASP A 73 11.60 -19.61 23.08
C ASP A 73 12.58 -19.05 22.05
N VAL A 74 13.72 -18.51 22.52
CA VAL A 74 14.67 -17.71 21.74
C VAL A 74 15.17 -18.47 20.50
N ALA A 75 15.69 -19.68 20.67
CA ALA A 75 16.21 -20.46 19.54
C ALA A 75 15.12 -20.79 18.51
N ALA A 76 13.92 -21.17 18.98
CA ALA A 76 12.81 -21.54 18.10
C ALA A 76 12.26 -20.33 17.32
N ASN A 77 12.06 -19.19 17.98
CA ASN A 77 11.59 -17.96 17.34
C ASN A 77 12.56 -17.48 16.25
N ASN A 78 13.85 -17.46 16.56
CA ASN A 78 14.88 -17.05 15.61
C ASN A 78 14.95 -18.02 14.43
N GLN A 79 14.97 -19.33 14.68
CA GLN A 79 15.02 -20.33 13.61
C GLN A 79 13.79 -20.23 12.70
N LEU A 80 12.60 -20.07 13.27
CA LEU A 80 11.37 -19.84 12.49
C LEU A 80 11.49 -18.62 11.58
N ALA A 81 11.97 -17.49 12.12
CA ALA A 81 12.14 -16.28 11.34
C ALA A 81 13.16 -16.48 10.21
N PHE A 82 14.31 -17.08 10.51
CA PHE A 82 15.37 -17.35 9.54
C PHE A 82 14.91 -18.27 8.41
N ASP A 83 14.22 -19.36 8.72
CA ASP A 83 13.71 -20.32 7.74
C ASP A 83 12.70 -19.66 6.79
N ILE A 84 11.81 -18.80 7.32
CA ILE A 84 10.84 -18.07 6.51
C ILE A 84 11.55 -17.05 5.60
N LEU A 85 12.49 -16.28 6.14
CA LEU A 85 13.24 -15.27 5.37
C LEU A 85 14.08 -15.91 4.25
N GLU A 86 14.66 -17.08 4.50
CA GLU A 86 15.41 -17.82 3.49
C GLU A 86 14.47 -18.38 2.42
N ARG A 87 13.43 -19.13 2.81
CA ARG A 87 12.56 -19.84 1.88
C ARG A 87 11.70 -18.91 1.03
N GLU A 88 11.09 -17.91 1.65
CA GLU A 88 10.08 -17.07 0.99
C GLU A 88 10.68 -15.82 0.36
N LEU A 89 11.80 -15.32 0.90
CA LEU A 89 12.40 -14.04 0.50
C LEU A 89 13.83 -14.19 -0.02
N GLY A 90 14.44 -15.37 0.07
CA GLY A 90 15.80 -15.62 -0.42
C GLY A 90 16.88 -14.89 0.36
N ILE A 91 16.64 -14.60 1.64
CA ILE A 91 17.63 -13.95 2.53
C ILE A 91 18.30 -15.05 3.36
N PRO A 92 19.55 -15.44 3.05
CA PRO A 92 20.23 -16.52 3.77
C PRO A 92 20.51 -16.08 5.22
N PRO A 93 20.32 -16.96 6.20
CA PRO A 93 20.58 -16.64 7.61
C PRO A 93 22.07 -16.36 7.85
N VAL A 94 22.35 -15.46 8.78
CA VAL A 94 23.73 -15.16 9.22
C VAL A 94 24.24 -16.08 10.32
N MET A 95 23.32 -16.74 11.02
CA MET A 95 23.56 -17.72 12.07
C MET A 95 22.30 -18.56 12.27
N THR A 96 22.40 -19.63 13.05
CA THR A 96 21.28 -20.46 13.48
C THR A 96 20.55 -19.86 14.67
N GLY A 97 19.32 -20.32 14.93
CA GLY A 97 18.58 -19.92 16.14
C GLY A 97 19.31 -20.29 17.43
N GLN A 98 19.96 -21.46 17.46
CA GLN A 98 20.74 -21.90 18.63
C GLN A 98 21.95 -21.00 18.88
N GLU A 99 22.70 -20.64 17.83
CA GLU A 99 23.83 -19.71 17.95
C GLU A 99 23.39 -18.32 18.45
N MET A 100 22.18 -17.87 18.07
CA MET A 100 21.61 -16.62 18.58
C MET A 100 21.28 -16.69 20.08
N GLU A 101 20.75 -17.82 20.54
CA GLU A 101 20.43 -18.06 21.96
C GLU A 101 21.69 -18.13 22.82
N ASP A 102 22.69 -18.88 22.36
CA ASP A 102 23.97 -19.07 23.06
C ASP A 102 24.81 -17.78 23.11
N CYS A 103 24.58 -16.86 22.15
CA CYS A 103 25.26 -15.58 22.10
C CYS A 103 24.78 -14.62 23.20
N VAL A 104 25.71 -13.96 23.91
CA VAL A 104 25.33 -12.93 24.89
C VAL A 104 24.76 -11.69 24.19
N VAL A 105 25.47 -11.18 23.18
CA VAL A 105 25.07 -10.05 22.35
C VAL A 105 25.50 -10.33 20.92
N PRO A 106 24.58 -10.34 19.94
CA PRO A 106 24.94 -10.60 18.55
C PRO A 106 25.80 -9.46 17.98
N ASP A 107 26.72 -9.81 17.08
CA ASP A 107 27.60 -8.86 16.42
C ASP A 107 26.80 -7.81 15.64
N THR A 108 26.93 -6.55 16.04
CA THR A 108 26.15 -5.43 15.49
C THR A 108 26.37 -5.25 13.99
N LEU A 109 27.59 -5.46 13.48
CA LEU A 109 27.89 -5.26 12.07
C LEU A 109 27.24 -6.34 11.19
N THR A 110 27.36 -7.60 11.63
CA THR A 110 26.69 -8.74 11.01
C THR A 110 25.17 -8.56 11.00
N MET A 111 24.60 -8.19 12.15
CA MET A 111 23.16 -7.93 12.27
C MET A 111 22.72 -6.75 11.39
N LEU A 112 23.46 -5.65 11.36
CA LEU A 112 23.15 -4.50 10.51
C LEU A 112 23.13 -4.89 9.02
N SER A 113 24.11 -5.69 8.59
CA SER A 113 24.15 -6.22 7.22
C SER A 113 22.93 -7.09 6.93
N TYR A 114 22.57 -7.98 7.85
CA TYR A 114 21.39 -8.84 7.71
C TYR A 114 20.08 -8.04 7.64
N LEU A 115 19.87 -7.13 8.58
CA LEU A 115 18.69 -6.28 8.67
C LEU A 115 18.57 -5.34 7.46
N SER A 116 19.69 -4.91 6.86
CA SER A 116 19.69 -4.13 5.62
C SER A 116 19.09 -4.92 4.45
N GLN A 117 19.34 -6.24 4.39
CA GLN A 117 18.73 -7.09 3.36
C GLN A 117 17.22 -7.22 3.56
N ILE A 118 16.77 -7.35 4.81
CA ILE A 118 15.34 -7.38 5.16
C ILE A 118 14.67 -6.05 4.78
N TYR A 119 15.30 -4.93 5.10
CA TYR A 119 14.84 -3.60 4.67
C TYR A 119 14.72 -3.50 3.15
N ASP A 120 15.74 -3.93 2.41
CA ASP A 120 15.73 -3.85 0.95
C ASP A 120 14.58 -4.63 0.32
N THR A 121 14.24 -5.77 0.91
CA THR A 121 13.12 -6.62 0.51
C THR A 121 11.78 -5.96 0.79
N PHE A 122 11.59 -5.35 1.96
CA PHE A 122 10.27 -4.86 2.39
C PHE A 122 9.99 -3.37 2.17
N ARG A 123 11.01 -2.54 1.90
CA ARG A 123 10.83 -1.07 1.78
C ARG A 123 9.87 -0.61 0.67
N GLY A 124 9.59 -1.48 -0.31
CA GLY A 124 8.64 -1.23 -1.40
C GLY A 124 7.36 -2.05 -1.33
N GLU A 125 7.23 -2.91 -0.32
CA GLU A 125 6.07 -3.78 -0.13
C GLU A 125 4.98 -3.06 0.67
N ILE A 126 3.73 -3.43 0.43
CA ILE A 126 2.59 -2.90 1.19
C ILE A 126 2.38 -3.80 2.42
N PRO A 127 2.53 -3.28 3.65
CA PRO A 127 2.24 -4.06 4.85
C PRO A 127 0.78 -4.54 4.88
N HIS A 128 0.54 -5.72 5.42
CA HIS A 128 -0.80 -6.24 5.69
C HIS A 128 -1.39 -5.56 6.92
N ILE A 129 -1.91 -4.34 6.74
CA ILE A 129 -2.61 -3.61 7.78
C ILE A 129 -4.03 -4.18 7.87
N LYS A 130 -4.32 -4.94 8.95
CA LYS A 130 -5.71 -5.19 9.33
C LYS A 130 -6.27 -3.84 9.75
N HIS A 131 -7.06 -3.20 8.88
CA HIS A 131 -7.87 -2.08 9.33
C HIS A 131 -8.68 -2.60 10.52
N PRO A 132 -8.70 -1.87 11.67
CA PRO A 132 -9.67 -2.14 12.71
C PRO A 132 -11.02 -2.14 11.99
N LYS A 133 -11.61 -3.34 11.85
CA LYS A 133 -12.94 -3.45 11.31
C LYS A 133 -13.79 -2.67 12.31
N LEU A 134 -14.40 -1.56 11.88
CA LEU A 134 -15.64 -1.14 12.51
C LEU A 134 -16.50 -2.41 12.52
N GLU A 135 -16.82 -2.94 13.69
CA GLU A 135 -17.61 -4.16 13.78
C GLU A 135 -18.96 -3.91 13.11
N GLU A 136 -19.06 -4.36 11.87
CA GLU A 136 -20.26 -4.28 11.06
C GLU A 136 -21.17 -5.41 11.52
N SER A 137 -21.84 -5.18 12.64
CA SER A 137 -22.93 -6.04 13.10
C SER A 137 -24.00 -6.15 12.01
N ASP A 138 -24.57 -7.33 11.82
CA ASP A 138 -25.54 -7.62 10.74
C ASP A 138 -26.81 -6.75 10.78
N LEU A 139 -27.02 -5.95 11.84
CA LEU A 139 -28.06 -4.94 11.96
C LEU A 139 -27.81 -3.67 11.10
N VAL A 140 -26.58 -3.46 10.61
CA VAL A 140 -26.21 -2.26 9.82
C VAL A 140 -26.55 -2.41 8.33
N LYS A 141 -26.66 -3.63 7.80
CA LYS A 141 -26.90 -3.85 6.35
C LYS A 141 -28.28 -3.37 5.87
N GLU A 142 -29.29 -3.49 6.73
CA GLU A 142 -30.65 -3.02 6.41
C GLU A 142 -30.82 -1.52 6.71
N HIS A 143 -30.16 -1.03 7.77
CA HIS A 143 -30.14 0.39 8.11
C HIS A 143 -29.40 1.22 7.06
N ASP A 144 -28.30 0.72 6.48
CA ASP A 144 -27.58 1.44 5.44
C ASP A 144 -28.39 1.48 4.13
N GLN A 145 -29.12 0.43 3.73
CA GLN A 145 -29.98 0.51 2.53
C GLN A 145 -31.13 1.50 2.70
N ASN A 146 -31.80 1.51 3.85
CA ASN A 146 -32.85 2.49 4.15
C ASN A 146 -32.27 3.90 4.29
N MET A 147 -31.09 4.05 4.89
CA MET A 147 -30.39 5.34 4.98
C MET A 147 -29.94 5.81 3.59
N VAL A 148 -29.35 4.96 2.75
CA VAL A 148 -28.98 5.24 1.35
C VAL A 148 -30.20 5.68 0.55
N ALA A 149 -31.34 5.00 0.71
CA ALA A 149 -32.58 5.33 0.03
C ALA A 149 -33.15 6.68 0.49
N MET A 150 -33.24 6.91 1.81
CA MET A 150 -33.60 8.21 2.39
C MET A 150 -32.63 9.32 1.95
N TRP A 151 -31.35 8.99 1.84
CA TRP A 151 -30.27 9.87 1.38
C TRP A 151 -30.46 10.32 -0.06
N ASN A 152 -30.68 9.35 -0.95
CA ASN A 152 -30.91 9.61 -2.37
C ASN A 152 -32.19 10.43 -2.57
N MET A 153 -33.22 10.22 -1.74
CA MET A 153 -34.41 11.09 -1.71
C MET A 153 -34.09 12.52 -1.23
N LYS A 154 -33.34 12.67 -0.15
CA LYS A 154 -33.01 13.99 0.43
C LYS A 154 -32.10 14.81 -0.49
N LEU A 155 -31.13 14.16 -1.15
CA LEU A 155 -30.29 14.79 -2.17
C LEU A 155 -31.12 15.25 -3.36
N ARG A 156 -32.09 14.44 -3.83
CA ARG A 156 -32.99 14.79 -4.95
C ARG A 156 -33.84 16.04 -4.67
N ASN A 157 -34.25 16.24 -3.42
CA ASN A 157 -35.07 17.38 -3.00
C ASN A 157 -34.26 18.66 -2.69
N LEU A 158 -32.92 18.60 -2.76
CA LEU A 158 -32.06 19.73 -2.45
C LEU A 158 -31.86 20.66 -3.67
N SER A 159 -31.90 21.97 -3.46
CA SER A 159 -31.74 22.95 -4.54
C SER A 159 -30.31 22.97 -5.09
N THR A 160 -30.13 23.42 -6.33
CA THR A 160 -28.82 23.47 -6.98
C THR A 160 -27.79 24.28 -6.18
N THR A 161 -28.21 25.36 -5.52
CA THR A 161 -27.33 26.21 -4.70
C THR A 161 -26.90 25.52 -3.39
N GLN A 162 -27.83 24.80 -2.75
CA GLN A 162 -27.54 24.01 -1.55
C GLN A 162 -26.66 22.78 -1.86
N ARG A 163 -26.76 22.22 -3.07
CA ARG A 163 -25.84 21.16 -3.51
C ARG A 163 -24.42 21.69 -3.74
N LEU A 164 -24.30 22.91 -4.28
CA LEU A 164 -23.01 23.55 -4.54
C LEU A 164 -22.29 23.97 -3.25
N SER A 165 -23.03 24.37 -2.20
CA SER A 165 -22.43 24.70 -0.90
C SER A 165 -21.82 23.48 -0.20
N LEU A 166 -22.39 22.30 -0.39
CA LEU A 166 -21.87 21.03 0.13
C LEU A 166 -20.61 20.53 -0.59
N LEU A 167 -20.24 21.09 -1.75
CA LEU A 167 -19.17 20.59 -2.60
C LEU A 167 -17.84 21.30 -2.44
N GLY A 168 -17.77 22.46 -1.78
CA GLY A 168 -16.56 23.28 -1.69
C GLY A 168 -16.06 23.74 -3.06
N ARG A 169 -16.20 25.04 -3.35
CA ARG A 169 -15.72 25.79 -4.54
C ARG A 169 -14.74 25.06 -5.46
N MET A 170 -15.24 24.39 -6.51
CA MET A 170 -14.41 23.97 -7.66
C MET A 170 -14.28 25.13 -8.66
N PRO A 171 -13.13 25.25 -9.37
CA PRO A 171 -13.00 26.16 -10.48
C PRO A 171 -13.94 25.74 -11.61
N SER A 172 -14.60 26.73 -12.21
CA SER A 172 -15.37 26.59 -13.44
C SER A 172 -14.61 25.76 -14.49
N PRO A 173 -15.27 24.85 -15.23
CA PRO A 173 -14.67 24.21 -16.39
C PRO A 173 -14.22 25.30 -17.37
N ARG A 174 -12.91 25.57 -17.43
CA ARG A 174 -12.33 26.39 -18.48
C ARG A 174 -12.67 25.74 -19.82
N GLU A 175 -13.47 26.43 -20.63
CA GLU A 175 -13.56 26.17 -22.06
C GLU A 175 -12.15 26.05 -22.63
N ARG A 176 -11.81 24.89 -23.19
CA ARG A 176 -10.60 24.71 -23.97
C ARG A 176 -10.71 25.53 -25.25
N LYS A 177 -10.35 26.82 -25.17
CA LYS A 177 -10.03 27.60 -26.37
C LYS A 177 -8.72 27.05 -26.94
N HIS A 178 -8.83 26.51 -28.15
CA HIS A 178 -7.68 26.13 -28.98
C HIS A 178 -6.76 27.35 -29.14
N VAL A 179 -5.59 27.32 -28.49
CA VAL A 179 -4.49 28.22 -28.83
C VAL A 179 -3.67 27.51 -29.92
N ARG A 180 -3.78 28.01 -31.15
CA ARG A 180 -2.86 27.69 -32.23
C ARG A 180 -1.50 28.31 -31.88
N HIS A 181 -0.50 27.48 -31.62
CA HIS A 181 0.88 27.91 -31.74
C HIS A 181 1.37 27.58 -33.16
N SER A 182 1.53 28.62 -33.97
CA SER A 182 2.30 28.57 -35.20
C SER A 182 3.78 28.45 -34.84
N VAL A 183 4.36 27.27 -35.07
CA VAL A 183 5.81 27.12 -35.18
C VAL A 183 6.10 26.83 -36.64
N THR A 184 6.78 27.77 -37.26
CA THR A 184 7.35 27.70 -38.60
C THR A 184 8.40 26.59 -38.66
N THR A 185 8.23 25.63 -39.56
CA THR A 185 9.35 24.85 -40.11
C THR A 185 9.20 24.74 -41.63
N PRO A 186 10.32 24.67 -42.39
CA PRO A 186 10.30 24.77 -43.84
C PRO A 186 9.84 23.48 -44.51
N ARG A 187 9.14 23.64 -45.63
CA ARG A 187 8.72 22.60 -46.57
C ARG A 187 9.90 21.75 -47.04
N THR A 188 9.73 20.42 -47.01
CA THR A 188 10.15 19.55 -48.12
C THR A 188 9.11 18.46 -48.35
N ASP A 189 9.05 18.09 -49.62
CA ASP A 189 8.03 17.36 -50.36
C ASP A 189 8.15 15.85 -50.15
N THR A 190 7.03 15.12 -50.09
CA THR A 190 6.78 13.91 -50.89
C THR A 190 5.43 13.28 -50.56
N MET A 191 4.68 13.08 -51.64
CA MET A 191 3.40 12.41 -51.74
C MET A 191 3.48 10.88 -51.49
N GLN A 192 2.30 10.30 -51.17
CA GLN A 192 1.95 8.86 -51.13
C GLN A 192 2.36 8.14 -49.82
N ARG A 193 1.48 7.43 -49.09
CA ARG A 193 0.61 6.35 -49.55
C ARG A 193 -0.37 5.91 -48.43
N ARG A 194 -1.63 5.77 -48.80
CA ARG A 194 -2.66 4.81 -48.32
C ARG A 194 -3.18 4.86 -46.87
N ALA A 195 -4.30 5.56 -46.73
CA ALA A 195 -5.60 5.09 -46.24
C ALA A 195 -5.66 3.84 -45.32
N ARG A 196 -6.09 4.04 -44.07
CA ARG A 196 -7.13 3.22 -43.40
C ARG A 196 -8.01 4.12 -42.53
N LYS A 197 -9.19 4.42 -43.08
CA LYS A 197 -10.30 5.10 -42.40
C LYS A 197 -11.08 4.06 -41.59
N ARG A 198 -11.45 4.45 -40.36
CA ARG A 198 -12.50 3.92 -39.47
C ARG A 198 -12.21 2.64 -38.66
N ARG A 199 -12.08 2.82 -37.34
CA ARG A 199 -13.11 2.41 -36.36
C ARG A 199 -13.21 3.49 -35.29
N SER A 200 -14.30 4.24 -35.34
CA SER A 200 -14.76 5.12 -34.27
C SER A 200 -15.73 4.26 -33.46
N ASP A 201 -15.31 3.82 -32.28
CA ASP A 201 -16.26 3.34 -31.29
C ASP A 201 -16.90 4.57 -30.66
N LYS A 202 -18.12 4.85 -31.12
CA LYS A 202 -19.06 5.77 -30.50
C LYS A 202 -19.43 5.19 -29.13
N ALA A 203 -18.73 5.60 -28.07
CA ALA A 203 -19.34 5.60 -26.76
C ALA A 203 -20.42 6.70 -26.75
N SER A 204 -21.66 6.32 -26.45
CA SER A 204 -22.81 7.23 -26.43
C SER A 204 -22.56 8.39 -25.44
N PRO A 205 -22.71 9.67 -25.84
CA PRO A 205 -22.52 10.83 -24.95
C PRO A 205 -23.41 10.83 -23.69
N GLN A 206 -24.42 9.96 -23.68
CA GLN A 206 -25.40 9.81 -22.60
C GLN A 206 -24.87 8.94 -21.45
N LEU A 207 -24.09 7.90 -21.75
CA LEU A 207 -23.46 7.02 -20.75
C LEU A 207 -22.34 7.74 -19.99
N ASP A 208 -21.65 8.66 -20.66
CA ASP A 208 -20.61 9.52 -20.07
C ASP A 208 -21.23 10.52 -19.08
N ARG A 209 -22.34 11.17 -19.46
CA ARG A 209 -23.09 12.09 -18.58
C ARG A 209 -23.73 11.39 -17.39
N GLU A 210 -24.22 10.18 -17.57
CA GLU A 210 -24.82 9.39 -16.49
C GLU A 210 -23.75 8.88 -15.52
N SER A 211 -22.60 8.47 -16.03
CA SER A 211 -21.42 8.13 -15.22
C SER A 211 -20.91 9.34 -14.43
N ASP A 212 -20.83 10.52 -15.06
CA ASP A 212 -20.46 11.77 -14.39
C ASP A 212 -21.48 12.19 -13.33
N ARG A 213 -22.77 12.02 -13.61
CA ARG A 213 -23.84 12.29 -12.63
C ARG A 213 -23.75 11.36 -11.43
N LEU A 214 -23.59 10.06 -11.64
CA LEU A 214 -23.43 9.06 -10.58
C LEU A 214 -22.15 9.31 -9.77
N ARG A 215 -21.06 9.71 -10.45
CA ARG A 215 -19.81 10.09 -9.80
C ARG A 215 -20.01 11.32 -8.91
N MET A 216 -20.72 12.33 -9.39
CA MET A 216 -21.00 13.54 -8.62
C MET A 216 -21.94 13.27 -7.44
N GLU A 217 -22.94 12.40 -7.61
CA GLU A 217 -23.84 11.96 -6.54
C GLU A 217 -23.09 11.21 -5.41
N ARG A 218 -22.14 10.33 -5.77
CA ARG A 218 -21.26 9.67 -4.79
C ARG A 218 -20.38 10.65 -4.02
N ILE A 219 -19.81 11.64 -4.71
CA ILE A 219 -18.98 12.67 -4.07
C ILE A 219 -19.83 13.50 -3.09
N MET A 220 -21.02 13.93 -3.53
CA MET A 220 -21.98 14.68 -2.72
C MET A 220 -22.37 13.93 -1.45
N ARG A 221 -22.71 12.64 -1.58
CA ARG A 221 -23.06 11.78 -0.45
C ARG A 221 -21.92 11.71 0.56
N ARG A 222 -20.67 11.53 0.10
CA ARG A 222 -19.49 11.46 0.97
C ARG A 222 -19.20 12.79 1.68
N GLN A 223 -19.37 13.93 1.02
CA GLN A 223 -19.13 15.24 1.64
C GLN A 223 -20.16 15.57 2.73
N TYR A 224 -21.45 15.27 2.48
CA TYR A 224 -22.47 15.51 3.49
C TYR A 224 -22.32 14.59 4.70
N LEU A 225 -22.03 13.29 4.52
CA LEU A 225 -21.86 12.38 5.64
C LEU A 225 -20.77 12.88 6.59
N ARG A 226 -19.64 13.37 6.05
CA ARG A 226 -18.60 14.03 6.83
C ARG A 226 -19.09 15.30 7.55
N HIS A 227 -19.93 16.11 6.90
CA HIS A 227 -20.53 17.28 7.54
C HIS A 227 -21.43 16.88 8.71
N LYS A 228 -22.23 15.81 8.57
CA LYS A 228 -23.10 15.32 9.64
C LYS A 228 -22.36 14.64 10.78
N GLU A 229 -21.34 13.86 10.47
CA GLU A 229 -20.45 13.29 11.49
C GLU A 229 -19.84 14.43 12.31
N ASN A 230 -19.34 15.47 11.67
CA ASN A 230 -18.81 16.64 12.38
C ASN A 230 -19.86 17.42 13.19
N GLU A 231 -21.14 17.42 12.79
CA GLU A 231 -22.23 18.02 13.57
C GLU A 231 -22.68 17.14 14.76
N GLN A 232 -22.43 15.83 14.75
CA GLN A 232 -22.76 14.95 15.88
C GLN A 232 -21.74 14.99 17.03
N PHE A 233 -20.54 15.53 16.79
CA PHE A 233 -19.47 15.66 17.77
C PHE A 233 -19.30 17.10 18.33
N GLN A 234 -20.28 17.99 18.11
CA GLN A 234 -20.40 19.30 18.74
C GLN A 234 -21.61 19.33 19.68
#